data_AF-A0A4S9TAL8-F1
#
_entry.id   AF-A0A4S9TAL8-F1
#
_cell.length_a   1.000
_cell.length_b   1.000
_cell.length_c   1.000
_cell.angle_alpha   90.00
_cell.angle_beta   90.00
_cell.angle_gamma   90.00
#
_symmetry.space_group_name_H-M   'P 1'
#
loop_
_entity.id
_entity.type
_entity.pdbx_description
1 polymer ?
#
loop_
_entity_poly.entity_id
_entity_poly.type
_entity_poly.pdbx_seq_one_letter_code
_entity_poly.pdbx_strand_id
1 'polypeptide(L)'
;MSIASPRPSINLSRRTSTSTITSTRSPSSSRPASIRDSTNTTANSTPVPAPSRRRDRAALREFYNLQASDAAKAPPAPITQQQEDTTPPDALAVLDNPSFSADRYVQDLLTSSDAEGLLRTLNSITISSLGLEGDKKALVYDNYTTLLSATKTISKMRENVDPMAPVTTTLEPAVGHIVDVAVGISESRKGGGKGGSKEGDREVVRWVLGAPERLGKMKEEGKNEEMEKQWEEVRTLLEKWEGVKGVEEVRRKCEEVVGKD
;
A
#
# COMPACT_ATOMS: atom_id res chain seq x y z
N MET A 1 -36.54 42.21 31.82
CA MET A 1 -37.04 41.02 32.54
C MET A 1 -38.05 40.30 31.64
N SER A 2 -38.63 39.17 32.08
CA SER A 2 -39.44 38.24 31.26
C SER A 2 -38.62 37.52 30.18
N ILE A 3 -37.84 36.49 30.57
CA ILE A 3 -38.26 35.09 30.84
C ILE A 3 -38.48 34.33 29.52
N ALA A 4 -37.50 33.49 29.18
CA ALA A 4 -37.70 32.42 28.20
C ALA A 4 -38.50 31.27 28.83
N SER A 5 -39.19 30.49 28.02
CA SER A 5 -39.84 29.24 28.45
C SER A 5 -39.81 28.19 27.34
N PRO A 6 -39.82 26.88 27.67
CA PRO A 6 -39.25 25.87 26.80
C PRO A 6 -40.22 25.39 25.70
N ARG A 7 -39.67 24.97 24.54
CA ARG A 7 -40.43 24.19 23.57
C ARG A 7 -40.69 22.77 24.12
N PRO A 8 -41.93 22.25 24.09
CA PRO A 8 -42.24 20.92 24.60
C PRO A 8 -41.79 19.81 23.63
N SER A 9 -41.21 18.75 24.18
CA SER A 9 -40.84 17.54 23.43
C SER A 9 -42.09 16.72 23.10
N ILE A 10 -42.48 16.65 21.82
CA ILE A 10 -43.60 15.81 21.38
C ILE A 10 -43.13 14.34 21.32
N ASN A 11 -43.40 13.60 22.40
CA ASN A 11 -43.15 12.17 22.49
C ASN A 11 -44.38 11.39 21.98
N LEU A 12 -44.28 10.76 20.81
CA LEU A 12 -45.43 10.16 20.10
C LEU A 12 -45.80 8.75 20.62
N SER A 13 -46.19 8.67 21.89
CA SER A 13 -46.73 7.44 22.50
C SER A 13 -48.14 7.12 21.98
N ARG A 14 -48.23 6.46 20.83
CA ARG A 14 -49.53 5.99 20.29
C ARG A 14 -50.01 4.72 21.03
N ARG A 15 -51.01 4.94 21.89
CA ARG A 15 -52.05 4.00 22.40
C ARG A 15 -52.11 2.65 21.65
N THR A 16 -52.00 1.48 22.29
CA THR A 16 -52.96 0.83 23.24
C THR A 16 -54.41 0.75 22.74
N SER A 17 -55.19 -0.33 22.91
CA SER A 17 -54.96 -1.77 23.16
C SER A 17 -56.35 -2.46 23.08
N THR A 18 -56.52 -3.58 22.38
CA THR A 18 -57.67 -4.53 22.42
C THR A 18 -57.21 -5.77 21.62
N SER A 19 -56.88 -6.92 22.23
CA SER A 19 -57.77 -8.00 22.74
C SER A 19 -58.57 -8.69 21.61
N THR A 20 -58.73 -10.02 21.49
CA THR A 20 -58.24 -11.23 22.21
C THR A 20 -58.58 -12.47 21.33
N ILE A 21 -58.05 -13.70 21.49
CA ILE A 21 -57.10 -14.25 22.47
C ILE A 21 -55.72 -14.49 21.76
N THR A 22 -54.96 -15.61 21.73
CA THR A 22 -54.99 -16.97 22.31
C THR A 22 -53.52 -17.46 22.49
N SER A 23 -53.23 -18.36 23.45
CA SER A 23 -51.84 -18.70 23.82
C SER A 23 -51.42 -20.16 23.57
N THR A 24 -50.24 -20.36 22.97
CA THR A 24 -49.42 -21.60 23.08
C THR A 24 -47.91 -21.32 23.24
N ARG A 25 -47.55 -20.74 24.40
CA ARG A 25 -46.43 -21.19 25.25
C ARG A 25 -45.00 -21.30 24.63
N SER A 26 -44.23 -20.23 24.85
CA SER A 26 -42.84 -20.14 25.38
C SER A 26 -42.09 -21.46 25.73
N PRO A 27 -40.73 -21.52 25.62
CA PRO A 27 -39.81 -20.45 26.08
C PRO A 27 -38.50 -20.20 25.30
N SER A 28 -37.87 -19.06 25.63
CA SER A 28 -36.46 -18.77 25.32
C SER A 28 -35.50 -19.58 26.20
N SER A 29 -34.31 -19.90 25.70
CA SER A 29 -33.16 -20.23 26.56
C SER A 29 -31.82 -19.77 25.99
N SER A 30 -31.11 -19.06 26.85
CA SER A 30 -29.68 -18.73 26.88
C SER A 30 -28.73 -19.60 26.04
N ARG A 31 -27.91 -18.95 25.21
CA ARG A 31 -26.70 -19.56 24.59
C ARG A 31 -25.58 -19.61 25.63
N PRO A 32 -25.02 -20.78 26.01
CA PRO A 32 -23.76 -20.82 26.74
C PRO A 32 -22.60 -20.55 25.76
N ALA A 33 -21.87 -19.46 25.98
CA ALA A 33 -20.62 -19.21 25.27
C ALA A 33 -19.52 -20.10 25.90
N SER A 34 -19.11 -21.16 25.20
CA SER A 34 -18.01 -22.01 25.66
C SER A 34 -16.67 -21.34 25.38
N ILE A 35 -16.04 -20.82 26.44
CA ILE A 35 -14.65 -20.39 26.41
C ILE A 35 -13.77 -21.64 26.33
N ARG A 36 -12.93 -21.74 25.30
CA ARG A 36 -11.72 -22.56 25.33
C ARG A 36 -10.55 -21.81 24.72
N ASP A 37 -9.72 -21.32 25.61
CA ASP A 37 -8.37 -20.84 25.34
C ASP A 37 -7.36 -22.03 25.31
N SER A 38 -6.11 -21.71 25.02
CA SER A 38 -4.88 -22.47 25.30
C SER A 38 -4.44 -23.57 24.33
N THR A 39 -3.48 -23.15 23.50
CA THR A 39 -2.18 -23.81 23.21
C THR A 39 -2.12 -25.17 22.48
N ASN A 40 -1.47 -25.11 21.30
CA ASN A 40 -0.38 -25.99 20.84
C ASN A 40 -0.56 -27.53 20.84
N THR A 41 -0.48 -28.15 19.64
CA THR A 41 0.48 -29.24 19.31
C THR A 41 0.31 -29.72 17.86
N THR A 42 1.42 -30.06 17.20
CA THR A 42 1.53 -30.65 15.86
C THR A 42 0.93 -32.06 15.73
N ALA A 43 0.11 -32.35 14.71
CA ALA A 43 0.08 -33.64 13.98
C ALA A 43 -0.96 -33.66 12.82
N ASN A 44 -0.73 -34.53 11.83
CA ASN A 44 -1.71 -34.89 10.80
C ASN A 44 -2.90 -35.68 11.38
N SER A 45 -4.14 -35.36 10.96
CA SER A 45 -5.23 -36.34 10.75
C SER A 45 -6.41 -35.72 10.01
N THR A 46 -6.98 -36.44 9.04
CA THR A 46 -8.16 -36.02 8.27
C THR A 46 -9.46 -36.24 9.06
N PRO A 47 -10.30 -35.21 9.28
CA PRO A 47 -11.57 -35.38 10.01
C PRO A 47 -12.69 -35.90 9.10
N VAL A 48 -13.05 -37.18 9.25
CA VAL A 48 -14.23 -37.77 8.58
C VAL A 48 -15.53 -37.19 9.19
N PRO A 49 -16.43 -36.58 8.39
CA PRO A 49 -17.65 -35.96 8.93
C PRO A 49 -18.77 -36.97 9.24
N ALA A 50 -19.25 -36.95 10.48
CA ALA A 50 -20.29 -37.82 11.03
C ALA A 50 -21.67 -37.69 10.33
N PRO A 51 -22.53 -38.73 10.39
CA PRO A 51 -23.77 -38.80 9.59
C PRO A 51 -24.90 -37.84 10.01
N SER A 52 -24.89 -37.26 11.21
CA SER A 52 -25.94 -36.33 11.67
C SER A 52 -26.11 -35.13 10.74
N ARG A 53 -25.01 -34.44 10.42
CA ARG A 53 -25.01 -33.27 9.51
C ARG A 53 -25.56 -33.56 8.11
N ARG A 54 -25.60 -34.82 7.68
CA ARG A 54 -26.24 -35.24 6.41
C ARG A 54 -27.76 -35.34 6.55
N ARG A 55 -28.28 -35.80 7.70
CA ARG A 55 -29.72 -35.82 8.00
C ARG A 55 -30.29 -34.42 8.19
N ASP A 56 -29.59 -33.57 8.94
CA ASP A 56 -30.02 -32.18 9.17
C ASP A 56 -30.13 -31.41 7.83
N ARG A 57 -29.13 -31.60 6.94
CA ARG A 57 -29.14 -31.04 5.58
C ARG A 57 -30.23 -31.64 4.67
N ALA A 58 -30.62 -32.91 4.88
CA ALA A 58 -31.72 -33.52 4.14
C ALA A 58 -33.07 -32.94 4.55
N ALA A 59 -33.35 -32.87 5.86
CA ALA A 59 -34.59 -32.29 6.39
C ALA A 59 -34.78 -30.81 5.97
N LEU A 60 -33.70 -30.02 5.97
CA LEU A 60 -33.73 -28.64 5.45
C LEU A 60 -33.97 -28.59 3.94
N ARG A 61 -33.43 -29.53 3.15
CA ARG A 61 -33.68 -29.61 1.70
C ARG A 61 -35.12 -30.00 1.39
N GLU A 62 -35.71 -30.87 2.19
CA GLU A 62 -37.12 -31.28 2.09
C GLU A 62 -38.06 -30.13 2.47
N PHE A 63 -37.81 -29.46 3.60
CA PHE A 63 -38.58 -28.29 4.05
C PHE A 63 -38.61 -27.12 3.04
N TYR A 64 -37.53 -26.91 2.29
CA TYR A 64 -37.46 -25.89 1.23
C TYR A 64 -37.68 -26.45 -0.19
N ASN A 65 -38.19 -27.68 -0.35
CA ASN A 65 -38.43 -28.36 -1.63
C ASN A 65 -37.22 -28.48 -2.60
N LEU A 66 -36.00 -28.22 -2.12
CA LEU A 66 -34.73 -28.20 -2.87
C LEU A 66 -34.34 -29.57 -3.46
N GLN A 67 -35.02 -30.65 -3.06
CA GLN A 67 -34.77 -31.99 -3.61
C GLN A 67 -35.41 -32.21 -4.99
N ALA A 68 -36.44 -31.41 -5.36
CA ALA A 68 -36.99 -31.44 -6.71
C ALA A 68 -35.98 -30.90 -7.75
N SER A 69 -35.16 -29.91 -7.37
CA SER A 69 -34.14 -29.31 -8.25
C SER A 69 -32.89 -30.18 -8.46
N ASP A 70 -32.49 -31.04 -7.51
CA ASP A 70 -31.32 -31.92 -7.67
C ASP A 70 -31.62 -33.13 -8.58
N ALA A 71 -32.89 -33.51 -8.76
CA ALA A 71 -33.30 -34.64 -9.61
C ALA A 71 -33.31 -34.31 -11.12
N ALA A 72 -33.31 -33.02 -11.49
CA ALA A 72 -33.45 -32.54 -12.86
C ALA A 72 -32.09 -32.33 -13.58
N LYS A 73 -31.10 -33.21 -13.36
CA LYS A 73 -29.71 -32.98 -13.83
C LYS A 73 -29.00 -34.16 -14.49
N ALA A 74 -29.63 -34.72 -15.53
CA ALA A 74 -28.88 -34.87 -16.78
C ALA A 74 -28.71 -33.44 -17.37
N PRO A 75 -27.58 -33.08 -18.01
CA PRO A 75 -27.24 -31.68 -18.20
C PRO A 75 -28.16 -30.97 -19.22
N PRO A 76 -28.97 -29.98 -18.81
CA PRO A 76 -29.33 -28.91 -19.75
C PRO A 76 -28.05 -28.14 -20.12
N ALA A 77 -28.05 -27.53 -21.30
CA ALA A 77 -27.10 -26.47 -21.65
C ALA A 77 -27.12 -25.36 -20.58
N PRO A 78 -26.08 -24.53 -20.44
CA PRO A 78 -26.10 -23.42 -19.50
C PRO A 78 -27.35 -22.57 -19.74
N ILE A 79 -28.24 -22.53 -18.74
CA ILE A 79 -29.39 -21.63 -18.72
C ILE A 79 -28.86 -20.23 -18.41
N THR A 80 -28.22 -19.64 -19.42
CA THR A 80 -28.29 -18.21 -19.66
C THR A 80 -29.75 -17.81 -19.49
N GLN A 81 -30.02 -16.68 -18.84
CA GLN A 81 -31.36 -16.10 -18.85
C GLN A 81 -31.62 -15.42 -20.21
N GLN A 82 -31.59 -16.25 -21.27
CA GLN A 82 -32.37 -16.05 -22.49
C GLN A 82 -33.84 -16.31 -22.12
N GLN A 83 -34.38 -15.43 -21.29
CA GLN A 83 -35.73 -14.97 -21.53
C GLN A 83 -35.67 -14.35 -22.93
N GLU A 84 -36.42 -14.89 -23.90
CA GLU A 84 -36.62 -14.22 -25.20
C GLU A 84 -37.53 -13.01 -24.98
N ASP A 85 -37.00 -12.06 -24.22
CA ASP A 85 -37.63 -10.78 -23.97
C ASP A 85 -37.51 -9.99 -25.27
N THR A 86 -38.54 -10.10 -26.08
CA THR A 86 -38.84 -9.21 -27.21
C THR A 86 -39.29 -7.83 -26.71
N THR A 87 -38.78 -7.40 -25.55
CA THR A 87 -38.62 -5.98 -25.25
C THR A 87 -37.51 -5.47 -26.18
N PRO A 88 -37.76 -4.43 -26.99
CA PRO A 88 -36.71 -3.91 -27.85
C PRO A 88 -35.57 -3.36 -26.98
N PRO A 89 -34.31 -3.70 -27.26
CA PRO A 89 -33.18 -3.05 -26.60
C PRO A 89 -33.26 -1.53 -26.83
N ASP A 90 -32.71 -0.76 -25.89
CA ASP A 90 -32.71 0.71 -25.86
C ASP A 90 -34.07 1.42 -25.71
N ALA A 91 -35.17 0.70 -25.45
CA ALA A 91 -36.48 1.33 -25.13
C ALA A 91 -36.41 2.37 -23.99
N LEU A 92 -35.51 2.18 -23.02
CA LEU A 92 -35.20 3.14 -21.96
C LEU A 92 -33.95 3.99 -22.22
N ALA A 93 -33.00 3.55 -23.07
CA ALA A 93 -31.77 4.31 -23.32
C ALA A 93 -32.01 5.62 -24.10
N VAL A 94 -33.14 5.71 -24.81
CA VAL A 94 -33.64 6.97 -25.40
C VAL A 94 -33.90 8.04 -24.32
N LEU A 95 -34.22 7.64 -23.08
CA LEU A 95 -34.48 8.54 -21.95
C LEU A 95 -33.18 9.17 -21.39
N ASP A 96 -32.04 8.49 -21.54
CA ASP A 96 -30.72 8.96 -21.08
C ASP A 96 -30.07 9.99 -22.04
N ASN A 97 -30.73 10.30 -23.16
CA ASN A 97 -30.23 11.26 -24.14
C ASN A 97 -30.27 12.71 -23.58
N PRO A 98 -29.18 13.49 -23.63
CA PRO A 98 -29.18 14.86 -23.10
C PRO A 98 -30.09 15.85 -23.85
N SER A 99 -30.62 15.47 -25.02
CA SER A 99 -31.63 16.21 -25.79
C SER A 99 -33.04 15.57 -25.70
N PHE A 100 -33.26 14.67 -24.74
CA PHE A 100 -34.56 14.03 -24.52
C PHE A 100 -35.67 15.06 -24.23
N SER A 101 -36.86 14.85 -24.78
CA SER A 101 -38.04 15.68 -24.54
C SER A 101 -39.28 14.81 -24.33
N ALA A 102 -39.77 14.80 -23.08
CA ALA A 102 -40.83 13.90 -22.64
C ALA A 102 -42.11 14.04 -23.49
N ASP A 103 -42.55 15.26 -23.79
CA ASP A 103 -43.78 15.50 -24.56
C ASP A 103 -43.73 14.90 -25.97
N ARG A 104 -42.56 14.94 -26.63
CA ARG A 104 -42.36 14.35 -27.95
C ARG A 104 -42.27 12.83 -27.88
N TYR A 105 -41.52 12.29 -26.93
CA TYR A 105 -41.43 10.85 -26.71
C TYR A 105 -42.80 10.22 -26.40
N VAL A 106 -43.60 10.88 -25.55
CA VAL A 106 -44.96 10.43 -25.21
C VAL A 106 -45.90 10.53 -26.40
N GLN A 107 -45.84 11.62 -27.21
CA GLN A 107 -46.67 11.69 -28.42
C GLN A 107 -46.27 10.64 -29.47
N ASP A 108 -44.97 10.48 -29.74
CA ASP A 108 -44.45 9.48 -30.68
C ASP A 108 -44.87 8.06 -30.24
N LEU A 109 -44.68 7.72 -28.97
CA LEU A 109 -45.11 6.45 -28.36
C LEU A 109 -46.63 6.24 -28.45
N LEU A 110 -47.45 7.27 -28.20
CA LEU A 110 -48.91 7.20 -28.34
C LEU A 110 -49.39 7.06 -29.79
N THR A 111 -48.58 7.47 -30.78
CA THR A 111 -48.90 7.31 -32.21
C THR A 111 -48.34 6.02 -32.84
N SER A 112 -47.32 5.42 -32.23
CA SER A 112 -46.57 4.28 -32.80
C SER A 112 -46.78 2.95 -32.06
N SER A 113 -47.22 2.96 -30.80
CA SER A 113 -47.36 1.75 -29.98
C SER A 113 -48.80 1.45 -29.58
N ASP A 114 -49.12 0.15 -29.49
CA ASP A 114 -50.41 -0.36 -29.03
C ASP A 114 -50.53 -0.31 -27.49
N ALA A 115 -51.76 -0.46 -26.97
CA ALA A 115 -52.07 -0.50 -25.55
C ALA A 115 -51.24 -1.51 -24.74
N GLU A 116 -50.90 -2.69 -25.28
CA GLU A 116 -49.99 -3.61 -24.58
C GLU A 116 -48.56 -3.04 -24.48
N GLY A 117 -48.08 -2.40 -25.55
CA GLY A 117 -46.80 -1.71 -25.59
C GLY A 117 -46.72 -0.58 -24.57
N LEU A 118 -47.75 0.26 -24.50
CA LEU A 118 -47.88 1.35 -23.52
C LEU A 118 -47.85 0.84 -22.07
N LEU A 119 -48.53 -0.27 -21.77
CA LEU A 119 -48.49 -0.90 -20.46
C LEU A 119 -47.11 -1.52 -20.15
N ARG A 120 -46.46 -2.16 -21.13
CA ARG A 120 -45.13 -2.76 -20.97
C ARG A 120 -44.06 -1.69 -20.74
N THR A 121 -44.09 -0.57 -21.48
CA THR A 121 -43.18 0.57 -21.25
C THR A 121 -43.45 1.28 -19.93
N LEU A 122 -44.71 1.49 -19.55
CA LEU A 122 -45.06 2.07 -18.25
C LEU A 122 -44.56 1.19 -17.08
N ASN A 123 -44.71 -0.13 -17.19
CA ASN A 123 -44.23 -1.08 -16.21
C ASN A 123 -42.68 -1.06 -16.10
N SER A 124 -41.99 -1.05 -17.24
CA SER A 124 -40.53 -0.94 -17.34
C SER A 124 -40.01 0.37 -16.70
N ILE A 125 -40.62 1.52 -17.03
CA ILE A 125 -40.29 2.83 -16.44
C ILE A 125 -40.56 2.86 -14.92
N THR A 126 -41.63 2.20 -14.47
CA THR A 126 -41.95 2.10 -13.03
C THR A 126 -40.89 1.27 -12.29
N ILE A 127 -40.47 0.13 -12.85
CA ILE A 127 -39.42 -0.72 -12.29
C ILE A 127 -38.07 0.02 -12.28
N SER A 128 -37.68 0.67 -13.37
CA SER A 128 -36.40 1.41 -13.43
C SER A 128 -36.38 2.61 -12.49
N SER A 129 -37.49 3.34 -12.35
CA SER A 129 -37.63 4.45 -11.39
C SER A 129 -37.45 3.98 -9.93
N LEU A 130 -38.05 2.85 -9.55
CA LEU A 130 -37.85 2.25 -8.22
C LEU A 130 -36.41 1.74 -8.03
N GLY A 131 -35.80 1.18 -9.07
CA GLY A 131 -34.39 0.78 -9.08
C GLY A 131 -33.44 1.96 -8.84
N LEU A 132 -33.59 3.02 -9.63
CA LEU A 132 -32.80 4.25 -9.54
C LEU A 132 -32.92 4.95 -8.18
N GLU A 133 -34.09 4.91 -7.51
CA GLU A 133 -34.19 5.41 -6.13
C GLU A 133 -33.48 4.49 -5.13
N GLY A 134 -33.46 3.18 -5.36
CA GLY A 134 -32.63 2.21 -4.64
C GLY A 134 -31.13 2.50 -4.80
N ASP A 135 -30.67 2.64 -6.04
CA ASP A 135 -29.25 2.89 -6.38
C ASP A 135 -28.78 4.25 -5.85
N LYS A 136 -29.63 5.29 -5.96
CA LYS A 136 -29.38 6.61 -5.35
C LYS A 136 -29.18 6.50 -3.84
N LYS A 137 -30.00 5.69 -3.14
CA LYS A 137 -29.83 5.45 -1.70
C LYS A 137 -28.55 4.67 -1.43
N ALA A 138 -28.25 3.62 -2.20
CA ALA A 138 -27.03 2.82 -2.07
C ALA A 138 -25.76 3.67 -2.23
N LEU A 139 -25.68 4.49 -3.28
CA LEU A 139 -24.59 5.42 -3.54
C LEU A 139 -24.41 6.42 -2.38
N VAL A 140 -25.51 6.99 -1.87
CA VAL A 140 -25.47 7.90 -0.72
C VAL A 140 -24.98 7.19 0.56
N TYR A 141 -25.42 5.96 0.83
CA TYR A 141 -24.95 5.19 1.98
C TYR A 141 -23.47 4.78 1.86
N ASP A 142 -23.02 4.36 0.68
CA ASP A 142 -21.61 4.02 0.43
C ASP A 142 -20.70 5.24 0.54
N ASN A 143 -21.10 6.37 -0.05
CA ASN A 143 -20.36 7.63 0.05
C ASN A 143 -20.26 8.12 1.51
N TYR A 144 -21.35 8.10 2.28
CA TYR A 144 -21.29 8.43 3.71
C TYR A 144 -20.47 7.41 4.52
N THR A 145 -20.51 6.13 4.18
CA THR A 145 -19.71 5.09 4.84
C THR A 145 -18.21 5.28 4.56
N THR A 146 -17.86 5.66 3.33
CA THR A 146 -16.50 5.97 2.90
C THR A 146 -16.00 7.28 3.53
N LEU A 147 -16.82 8.32 3.57
CA LEU A 147 -16.49 9.58 4.27
C LEU A 147 -16.28 9.33 5.77
N LEU A 148 -17.12 8.50 6.39
CA LEU A 148 -16.99 8.12 7.81
C LEU A 148 -15.76 7.23 8.07
N SER A 149 -15.38 6.33 7.16
CA SER A 149 -14.17 5.51 7.31
C SER A 149 -12.89 6.32 7.09
N ALA A 150 -12.88 7.24 6.12
CA ALA A 150 -11.82 8.23 5.93
C ALA A 150 -11.68 9.15 7.18
N THR A 151 -12.78 9.65 7.72
CA THR A 151 -12.80 10.48 8.94
C THR A 151 -12.25 9.71 10.14
N LYS A 152 -12.66 8.45 10.35
CA LYS A 152 -12.10 7.57 11.39
C LYS A 152 -10.60 7.32 11.19
N THR A 153 -10.16 7.19 9.94
CA THR A 153 -8.73 7.02 9.61
C THR A 153 -7.93 8.28 9.94
N ILE A 154 -8.45 9.46 9.62
CA ILE A 154 -7.86 10.76 10.01
C ILE A 154 -7.82 10.90 11.55
N SER A 155 -8.90 10.54 12.25
CA SER A 155 -8.90 10.55 13.72
C SER A 155 -7.84 9.61 14.31
N LYS A 156 -7.70 8.39 13.79
CA LYS A 156 -6.68 7.44 14.24
C LYS A 156 -5.26 7.89 13.89
N MET A 157 -5.05 8.49 12.73
CA MET A 157 -3.76 9.11 12.38
C MET A 157 -3.43 10.25 13.33
N ARG A 158 -4.41 11.11 13.66
CA ARG A 158 -4.25 12.20 14.63
C ARG A 158 -3.95 11.66 16.04
N GLU A 159 -4.65 10.62 16.49
CA GLU A 159 -4.41 9.94 17.77
C GLU A 159 -3.01 9.33 17.88
N ASN A 160 -2.42 8.87 16.77
CA ASN A 160 -1.04 8.40 16.72
C ASN A 160 0.01 9.54 16.63
N VAL A 161 -0.39 10.76 16.22
CA VAL A 161 0.52 11.91 15.99
C VAL A 161 0.51 12.92 17.14
N ASP A 162 -0.61 13.14 17.83
CA ASP A 162 -0.66 13.89 19.11
C ASP A 162 0.43 13.43 20.11
N PRO A 163 0.65 12.12 20.38
CA PRO A 163 1.72 11.64 21.26
C PRO A 163 3.12 11.66 20.62
N MET A 164 3.27 11.98 19.33
CA MET A 164 4.58 12.23 18.70
C MET A 164 5.02 13.71 18.81
N ALA A 165 4.10 14.65 19.00
CA ALA A 165 4.41 16.06 19.26
C ALA A 165 5.41 16.29 20.42
N PRO A 166 5.31 15.62 21.59
CA PRO A 166 6.33 15.72 22.63
C PRO A 166 7.71 15.16 22.22
N VAL A 167 7.79 14.27 21.22
CA VAL A 167 9.06 13.72 20.73
C VAL A 167 9.74 14.68 19.76
N THR A 168 8.99 15.46 18.98
CA THR A 168 9.57 16.52 18.14
C THR A 168 10.25 17.63 18.95
N THR A 169 9.75 17.96 20.15
CA THR A 169 10.41 18.95 21.03
C THR A 169 11.59 18.38 21.83
N THR A 170 11.74 17.06 21.97
CA THR A 170 12.98 16.46 22.54
C THR A 170 14.08 16.27 21.49
N LEU A 171 13.74 16.19 20.21
CA LEU A 171 14.71 16.09 19.11
C LEU A 171 15.48 17.39 18.86
N GLU A 172 14.85 18.56 18.99
CA GLU A 172 15.49 19.86 18.77
C GLU A 172 16.70 20.11 19.70
N PRO A 173 16.60 19.95 21.04
CA PRO A 173 17.76 20.02 21.94
C PRO A 173 18.84 18.96 21.65
N ALA A 174 18.44 17.75 21.24
CA ALA A 174 19.38 16.68 20.93
C ALA A 174 20.20 16.98 19.66
N VAL A 175 19.57 17.55 18.62
CA VAL A 175 20.25 18.02 17.41
C VAL A 175 21.18 19.20 17.73
N GLY A 176 20.75 20.15 18.57
CA GLY A 176 21.61 21.24 19.05
C GLY A 176 22.90 20.72 19.71
N HIS A 177 22.77 19.81 20.68
CA HIS A 177 23.92 19.20 21.36
C HIS A 177 24.84 18.42 20.40
N ILE A 178 24.30 17.77 19.36
CA ILE A 178 25.11 17.11 18.32
C ILE A 178 25.90 18.14 17.50
N VAL A 179 25.32 19.30 17.18
CA VAL A 179 26.02 20.39 16.50
C VAL A 179 27.14 20.97 17.39
N ASP A 180 26.88 21.23 18.66
CA ASP A 180 27.88 21.76 19.60
C ASP A 180 29.07 20.80 19.75
N VAL A 181 28.81 19.49 19.89
CA VAL A 181 29.85 18.45 19.93
C VAL A 181 30.62 18.38 18.61
N ALA A 182 29.95 18.48 17.46
CA ALA A 182 30.59 18.48 16.15
C ALA A 182 31.49 19.71 15.94
N VAL A 183 31.07 20.90 16.40
CA VAL A 183 31.87 22.13 16.39
C VAL A 183 33.12 21.93 17.25
N GLY A 184 32.97 21.50 18.51
CA GLY A 184 34.12 21.26 19.41
C GLY A 184 35.13 20.23 18.88
N ILE A 185 34.65 19.15 18.24
CA ILE A 185 35.51 18.17 17.55
C ILE A 185 36.23 18.83 16.37
N SER A 186 35.56 19.68 15.58
CA SER A 186 36.15 20.35 14.42
C SER A 186 37.25 21.35 14.82
N GLU A 187 37.04 22.11 15.89
CA GLU A 187 38.01 23.08 16.41
C GLU A 187 39.23 22.37 17.02
N SER A 188 39.00 21.32 17.82
CA SER A 188 40.06 20.45 18.34
C SER A 188 40.93 19.87 17.21
N ARG A 189 40.30 19.37 16.13
CA ARG A 189 41.01 18.86 14.95
C ARG A 189 41.79 19.94 14.21
N LYS A 190 41.27 21.17 14.15
CA LYS A 190 41.94 22.34 13.55
C LYS A 190 43.17 22.78 14.35
N GLY A 191 43.17 22.58 15.67
CA GLY A 191 44.34 22.81 16.53
C GLY A 191 45.47 21.78 16.37
N GLY A 192 45.13 20.49 16.16
CA GLY A 192 46.13 19.40 16.10
C GLY A 192 46.84 19.20 14.74
N GLY A 193 46.39 19.86 13.67
CA GLY A 193 46.70 19.52 12.27
C GLY A 193 48.11 19.82 11.73
N LYS A 194 49.19 19.69 12.53
CA LYS A 194 50.56 20.06 12.11
C LYS A 194 51.64 18.97 12.20
N GLY A 195 51.28 17.76 12.66
CA GLY A 195 52.22 16.64 12.80
C GLY A 195 52.33 15.71 11.58
N GLY A 196 51.19 15.34 10.97
CA GLY A 196 51.09 14.12 10.14
C GLY A 196 51.85 14.08 8.81
N SER A 197 52.10 15.22 8.15
CA SER A 197 52.72 15.24 6.81
C SER A 197 54.14 14.67 6.83
N LYS A 198 54.95 15.11 7.81
CA LYS A 198 56.41 14.95 7.80
C LYS A 198 56.89 13.50 7.84
N GLU A 199 56.09 12.57 8.35
CA GLU A 199 56.44 11.15 8.39
C GLU A 199 56.27 10.52 7.00
N GLY A 200 55.14 10.76 6.34
CA GLY A 200 54.89 10.30 4.97
C GLY A 200 55.83 10.97 3.96
N ASP A 201 56.07 12.27 4.10
CA ASP A 201 57.02 13.02 3.24
C ASP A 201 58.43 12.40 3.27
N ARG A 202 58.89 11.98 4.46
CA ARG A 202 60.17 11.27 4.64
C ARG A 202 60.16 9.87 4.04
N GLU A 203 59.06 9.14 4.17
CA GLU A 203 58.94 7.80 3.61
C GLU A 203 58.98 7.81 2.07
N VAL A 204 58.29 8.77 1.43
CA VAL A 204 58.34 8.93 -0.04
C VAL A 204 59.75 9.33 -0.50
N VAL A 205 60.44 10.24 0.21
CA VAL A 205 61.85 10.57 -0.09
C VAL A 205 62.76 9.36 0.06
N ARG A 206 62.62 8.57 1.14
CA ARG A 206 63.35 7.31 1.33
C ARG A 206 63.08 6.31 0.21
N TRP A 207 61.83 6.20 -0.25
CA TRP A 207 61.44 5.29 -1.33
C TRP A 207 62.04 5.70 -2.68
N VAL A 208 62.08 6.99 -3.00
CA VAL A 208 62.72 7.50 -4.23
C VAL A 208 64.25 7.33 -4.19
N LEU A 209 64.90 7.62 -3.05
CA LEU A 209 66.35 7.41 -2.89
C LEU A 209 66.76 5.94 -3.07
N GLY A 210 65.89 4.99 -2.71
CA GLY A 210 66.10 3.55 -2.92
C GLY A 210 65.78 3.04 -4.34
N ALA A 211 65.41 3.91 -5.29
CA ALA A 211 65.03 3.50 -6.64
C ALA A 211 66.13 2.77 -7.45
N PRO A 212 67.38 3.25 -7.57
CA PRO A 212 68.36 2.64 -8.48
C PRO A 212 68.73 1.20 -8.07
N GLU A 213 68.77 0.89 -6.77
CA GLU A 213 68.99 -0.49 -6.31
C GLU A 213 67.82 -1.43 -6.61
N ARG A 214 66.57 -0.92 -6.60
CA ARG A 214 65.38 -1.72 -6.97
C ARG A 214 65.36 -1.99 -8.47
N LEU A 215 65.57 -0.96 -9.29
CA LEU A 215 65.64 -1.09 -10.74
C LEU A 215 66.80 -2.02 -11.16
N GLY A 216 67.93 -1.97 -10.47
CA GLY A 216 69.07 -2.86 -10.71
C GLY A 216 68.71 -4.34 -10.47
N LYS A 217 68.08 -4.65 -9.33
CA LYS A 217 67.60 -6.01 -9.03
C LYS A 217 66.55 -6.49 -10.04
N MET A 218 65.63 -5.62 -10.46
CA MET A 218 64.65 -5.99 -11.49
C MET A 218 65.28 -6.26 -12.86
N LYS A 219 66.39 -5.58 -13.19
CA LYS A 219 67.20 -5.86 -14.39
C LYS A 219 67.95 -7.21 -14.29
N GLU A 220 68.53 -7.52 -13.13
CA GLU A 220 69.15 -8.83 -12.84
C GLU A 220 68.12 -9.98 -12.87
N GLU A 221 66.90 -9.75 -12.39
CA GLU A 221 65.77 -10.69 -12.47
C GLU A 221 65.10 -10.74 -13.86
N GLY A 222 65.51 -9.91 -14.81
CA GLY A 222 64.97 -9.85 -16.19
C GLY A 222 63.57 -9.25 -16.32
N LYS A 223 63.02 -8.63 -15.27
CA LYS A 223 61.65 -8.12 -15.19
C LYS A 223 61.52 -6.71 -15.78
N ASN A 224 61.80 -6.58 -17.07
CA ASN A 224 61.89 -5.30 -17.76
C ASN A 224 60.58 -4.48 -17.70
N GLU A 225 59.41 -5.13 -17.74
CA GLU A 225 58.10 -4.46 -17.65
C GLU A 225 57.82 -3.84 -16.27
N GLU A 226 58.14 -4.56 -15.19
CA GLU A 226 58.02 -4.03 -13.81
C GLU A 226 59.04 -2.92 -13.55
N MET A 227 60.25 -3.06 -14.12
CA MET A 227 61.35 -2.11 -14.04
C MET A 227 60.99 -0.78 -14.74
N GLU A 228 60.47 -0.83 -15.96
CA GLU A 228 60.05 0.38 -16.69
C GLU A 228 58.87 1.08 -15.98
N LYS A 229 57.90 0.33 -15.45
CA LYS A 229 56.82 0.91 -14.66
C LYS A 229 57.29 1.57 -13.36
N GLN A 230 58.18 0.94 -12.59
CA GLN A 230 58.76 1.59 -11.40
C GLN A 230 59.61 2.81 -11.78
N TRP A 231 60.25 2.80 -12.96
CA TRP A 231 60.95 3.97 -13.47
C TRP A 231 60.00 5.13 -13.79
N GLU A 232 58.83 4.90 -14.40
CA GLU A 232 57.82 5.94 -14.62
C GLU A 232 57.26 6.53 -13.29
N GLU A 233 56.95 5.67 -12.31
CA GLU A 233 56.49 6.09 -10.98
C GLU A 233 57.55 6.92 -10.23
N VAL A 234 58.84 6.55 -10.35
CA VAL A 234 59.96 7.32 -9.80
C VAL A 234 60.20 8.62 -10.58
N ARG A 235 60.17 8.57 -11.91
CA ARG A 235 60.43 9.71 -12.81
C ARG A 235 59.43 10.83 -12.58
N THR A 236 58.14 10.53 -12.49
CA THR A 236 57.10 11.55 -12.22
C THR A 236 57.21 12.17 -10.83
N LEU A 237 57.81 11.48 -9.86
CA LEU A 237 58.18 12.06 -8.55
C LEU A 237 59.43 12.94 -8.65
N LEU A 238 60.47 12.51 -9.39
CA LEU A 238 61.69 13.30 -9.61
C LEU A 238 61.41 14.59 -10.40
N GLU A 239 60.56 14.55 -11.43
CA GLU A 239 60.11 15.72 -12.18
C GLU A 239 59.34 16.71 -11.28
N LYS A 240 58.49 16.22 -10.37
CA LYS A 240 57.82 17.06 -9.36
C LYS A 240 58.77 17.61 -8.28
N TRP A 241 60.03 17.17 -8.24
CA TRP A 241 61.08 17.63 -7.32
C TRP A 241 62.26 18.28 -8.06
N GLU A 242 62.04 18.77 -9.28
CA GLU A 242 63.03 19.55 -10.03
C GLU A 242 63.62 20.70 -9.18
N GLY A 243 64.95 20.86 -9.24
CA GLY A 243 65.69 21.84 -8.43
C GLY A 243 66.05 21.40 -7.00
N VAL A 244 65.56 20.25 -6.50
CA VAL A 244 66.00 19.71 -5.20
C VAL A 244 67.38 19.06 -5.33
N LYS A 245 68.34 19.51 -4.51
CA LYS A 245 69.74 19.04 -4.55
C LYS A 245 69.84 17.52 -4.37
N GLY A 246 70.34 16.83 -5.40
CA GLY A 246 70.55 15.37 -5.42
C GLY A 246 69.54 14.60 -6.28
N VAL A 247 68.41 15.20 -6.66
CA VAL A 247 67.39 14.58 -7.54
C VAL A 247 68.00 14.16 -8.89
N GLU A 248 68.82 15.02 -9.49
CA GLU A 248 69.52 14.73 -10.75
C GLU A 248 70.53 13.57 -10.63
N GLU A 249 71.15 13.36 -9.46
CA GLU A 249 72.08 12.25 -9.25
C GLU A 249 71.33 10.91 -9.14
N VAL A 250 70.14 10.92 -8.54
CA VAL A 250 69.22 9.77 -8.50
C VAL A 250 68.67 9.47 -9.89
N ARG A 251 68.21 10.49 -10.62
CA ARG A 251 67.75 10.40 -12.02
C ARG A 251 68.81 9.70 -12.89
N ARG A 252 70.04 10.25 -12.92
CA ARG A 252 71.16 9.72 -13.71
C ARG A 252 71.52 8.28 -13.37
N LYS A 253 71.51 7.90 -12.07
CA LYS A 253 71.77 6.51 -11.64
C LYS A 253 70.66 5.55 -12.03
N CYS A 254 69.41 6.01 -12.08
CA CYS A 254 68.31 5.19 -12.58
C CYS A 254 68.37 5.05 -14.11
N GLU A 255 68.73 6.09 -14.86
CA GLU A 255 68.90 6.06 -16.32
C GLU A 255 70.04 5.12 -16.76
N GLU A 256 71.19 5.19 -16.08
CA GLU A 256 72.33 4.27 -16.20
C GLU A 256 71.91 2.80 -15.96
N VAL A 257 71.00 2.56 -15.01
CA VAL A 257 70.44 1.23 -14.74
C VAL A 257 69.41 0.81 -15.80
N VAL A 258 68.48 1.68 -16.20
CA VAL A 258 67.44 1.39 -17.20
C VAL A 258 68.06 1.17 -18.60
N GLY A 259 69.23 1.76 -18.88
CA GLY A 259 69.89 1.67 -20.18
C GLY A 259 69.32 2.67 -21.21
N LYS A 260 68.97 3.88 -20.75
CA LYS A 260 68.52 4.99 -21.59
C LYS A 260 69.49 6.16 -21.40
N ASP A 261 70.49 6.21 -22.28
CA ASP A 261 71.35 7.38 -22.50
C ASP A 261 70.60 8.50 -23.26
#